data_AF-C7GH28-F1
#
_entry.id   AF-C7GH28-F1
#
_cell.length_a   1.000
_cell.length_b   1.000
_cell.length_c   1.000
_cell.angle_alpha   90.00
_cell.angle_beta   90.00
_cell.angle_gamma   90.00
#
_symmetry.space_group_name_H-M   'P 1'
#
loop_
_entity.id
_entity.type
_entity.pdbx_description
1 polymer ?
#
loop_
_entity_poly.entity_id
_entity_poly.type
_entity_poly.pdbx_seq_one_letter_code
_entity_poly.pdbx_strand_id
1 'polypeptide(L)' 'GLSEKQLAHVTNSEPGSGLILFDNVVIPFVDKYPTDTKTYAIMNTKPEESVRQEENN' A
#
# COMPACT_ATOMS: atom_id res chain seq x y z
N GLY A 1 -3.46 -12.12 -20.54
CA GLY A 1 -4.11 -11.07 -19.73
C GLY A 1 -4.61 -11.69 -18.45
N LEU A 2 -4.61 -10.94 -17.35
CA LEU A 2 -5.15 -11.36 -16.05
C LEU A 2 -6.59 -11.89 -16.17
N SER A 3 -6.92 -12.93 -15.42
CA SER A 3 -8.31 -13.43 -15.33
C SER A 3 -9.18 -12.52 -14.44
N GLU A 4 -10.50 -12.50 -14.66
CA GLU A 4 -11.45 -11.71 -13.86
C GLU A 4 -11.35 -11.98 -12.35
N LYS A 5 -11.06 -13.22 -11.94
CA LYS A 5 -10.87 -13.58 -10.52
C LYS A 5 -9.62 -12.94 -9.91
N GLN A 6 -8.54 -12.82 -10.68
CA GLN A 6 -7.32 -12.15 -10.23
C GLN A 6 -7.53 -10.63 -10.18
N LEU A 7 -8.32 -10.08 -11.11
CA LEU A 7 -8.72 -8.68 -11.09
C LEU A 7 -9.56 -8.37 -9.84
N ALA A 8 -10.56 -9.21 -9.53
CA ALA A 8 -11.44 -9.06 -8.38
C ALA A 8 -10.71 -9.13 -7.02
N HIS A 9 -9.59 -9.86 -6.96
CA HIS A 9 -8.74 -9.88 -5.76
C HIS A 9 -8.05 -8.53 -5.54
N VAL A 10 -7.70 -7.81 -6.61
CA VAL A 10 -7.07 -6.48 -6.56
C VAL A 10 -8.10 -5.39 -6.24
N THR A 11 -9.31 -5.45 -6.82
CA THR A 11 -10.30 -4.36 -6.68
C THR A 11 -10.90 -4.21 -5.27
N ASN A 12 -10.77 -5.23 -4.41
CA ASN A 12 -11.26 -5.22 -3.02
C ASN A 12 -10.13 -5.30 -1.98
N SER A 13 -8.88 -5.06 -2.40
CA SER A 13 -7.72 -5.16 -1.52
C SER A 13 -7.52 -3.89 -0.71
N GLU A 14 -7.09 -4.06 0.55
CA GLU A 14 -6.74 -2.94 1.44
C GLU A 14 -5.54 -2.15 0.90
N PRO A 15 -5.41 -0.84 1.25
CA PRO A 15 -4.23 -0.06 0.89
C PRO A 15 -2.92 -0.77 1.25
N GLY A 16 -1.94 -0.72 0.34
CA GLY A 16 -0.66 -1.43 0.49
C GLY A 16 -0.69 -2.89 -0.01
N SER A 17 -1.83 -3.41 -0.47
CA SER A 17 -1.90 -4.75 -1.06
C SER A 17 -1.90 -4.71 -2.59
N GLY A 18 -1.34 -5.73 -3.23
CA GLY A 18 -1.29 -5.80 -4.69
C GLY A 18 -0.85 -7.17 -5.23
N LEU A 19 -0.62 -7.23 -6.54
CA LEU A 19 -0.13 -8.42 -7.23
C LEU A 19 1.16 -8.09 -8.00
N ILE A 20 2.18 -8.92 -7.84
CA ILE A 20 3.37 -8.93 -8.70
C ILE A 20 3.13 -9.95 -9.81
N LEU A 21 3.31 -9.51 -11.06
CA LEU A 21 3.27 -10.37 -12.24
C LEU A 21 4.70 -10.61 -12.71
N PHE A 22 5.13 -11.85 -12.70
CA PHE A 22 6.45 -12.26 -13.16
C PHE A 22 6.33 -13.51 -14.03
N ASP A 23 6.64 -13.36 -15.32
CA ASP A 23 6.36 -14.36 -16.37
C ASP A 23 4.90 -14.85 -16.32
N ASN A 24 4.70 -16.12 -15.92
CA ASN A 24 3.40 -16.76 -15.79
C ASN A 24 2.98 -16.93 -14.32
N VAL A 25 3.69 -16.32 -13.38
CA VAL A 25 3.42 -16.39 -11.95
C VAL A 25 2.77 -15.10 -11.46
N VAL A 26 1.74 -15.24 -10.65
CA VAL A 26 1.06 -14.15 -9.96
C VAL A 26 1.30 -14.30 -8.46
N ILE A 27 1.97 -13.33 -7.86
CA ILE A 27 2.34 -13.35 -6.44
C ILE A 27 1.59 -12.23 -5.74
N PRO A 28 0.70 -12.54 -4.78
CA PRO A 28 0.11 -11.50 -3.94
C PRO A 28 1.17 -10.93 -2.99
N PHE A 29 1.13 -9.62 -2.78
CA PHE A 29 1.98 -8.97 -1.78
C PHE A 29 1.16 -8.00 -0.92
N VAL A 30 1.66 -7.78 0.30
CA VAL A 30 1.17 -6.78 1.23
C VAL A 30 2.36 -5.98 1.73
N ASP A 31 2.36 -4.68 1.45
CA ASP A 31 3.32 -3.72 1.96
C ASP A 31 2.71 -2.95 3.13
N LYS A 32 3.22 -3.22 4.33
CA LYS A 32 2.90 -2.48 5.56
C LYS A 32 4.07 -1.57 5.88
N TYR A 33 4.18 -0.47 5.13
CA TYR A 33 5.24 0.49 5.32
C TYR A 33 5.21 1.07 6.76
N PRO A 34 6.35 1.12 7.49
CA PRO A 34 6.35 1.60 8.86
C PRO A 34 6.03 3.10 8.94
N THR A 35 5.00 3.43 9.71
CA THR A 35 4.43 4.78 9.80
C THR A 35 5.14 5.69 10.81
N ASP A 36 5.98 5.12 11.66
CA ASP A 36 6.82 5.79 12.66
C ASP A 36 8.17 6.28 12.10
N THR A 37 8.34 6.23 10.77
CA THR A 37 9.57 6.66 10.12
C THR A 37 9.48 8.10 9.63
N LYS A 38 10.60 8.82 9.69
CA LYS A 38 10.72 10.17 9.09
C LYS A 38 10.41 10.16 7.60
N THR A 39 10.73 9.07 6.91
CA THR A 39 10.42 8.91 5.49
C THR A 39 8.91 8.85 5.26
N TYR A 40 8.15 8.11 6.09
CA TYR A 40 6.69 8.10 5.99
C TYR A 40 6.08 9.48 6.25
N ALA A 41 6.59 10.21 7.25
CA ALA A 41 6.14 11.55 7.55
C ALA A 41 6.19 12.49 6.33
N ILE A 42 7.29 12.42 5.57
CA ILE A 42 7.53 13.30 4.41
C ILE A 42 6.85 12.80 3.14
N MET A 43 6.73 11.48 2.97
CA MET A 43 6.33 10.85 1.70
C MET A 43 4.90 10.34 1.67
N ASN A 44 4.21 10.22 2.81
CA ASN A 44 2.82 9.74 2.81
C ASN A 44 1.90 10.73 2.07
N THR A 45 0.86 10.20 1.43
CA THR A 45 -0.11 10.99 0.66
C THR A 45 -1.45 11.13 1.38
N LYS A 46 -1.46 10.99 2.71
CA LYS A 46 -2.66 11.06 3.55
C LYS A 46 -2.63 12.36 4.36
N PRO A 47 -3.33 13.41 3.90
CA PRO A 47 -3.31 14.72 4.54
C PRO A 47 -3.68 14.66 6.04
N GLU A 48 -4.60 13.78 6.40
CA GLU A 48 -5.08 13.56 7.77
C GLU A 48 -4.03 12.97 8.72
N GLU A 49 -3.02 12.27 8.21
CA GLU A 49 -1.95 11.70 9.03
C GLU A 49 -0.82 12.69 9.32
N SER A 50 -0.62 13.68 8.43
CA SER A 50 0.39 14.73 8.58
C SER A 50 0.11 15.64 9.79
N VAL A 51 -1.17 15.83 10.13
CA VAL A 51 -1.60 16.70 11.25
C VAL A 51 -1.17 16.16 12.63
N ARG A 52 -0.91 14.85 12.75
CA ARG A 52 -0.68 14.21 14.06
C ARG A 52 0.77 14.26 14.55
N GLN A 53 1.74 14.57 13.69
CA GLN A 53 3.15 14.51 14.07
C GLN A 53 3.70 15.83 14.61
N GLU A 54 3.04 16.97 14.34
CA GLU A 54 3.46 18.28 14.83
C GLU A 54 3.04 18.55 16.29
N GLU A 55 2.12 17.78 16.87
CA GLU A 55 1.62 18.01 18.23
C GLU A 55 2.54 17.49 19.36
N ASN A 56 3.68 16.87 19.04
CA ASN A 56 4.58 16.23 20.02
C ASN A 56 5.96 16.91 20.19
N ASN A 57 6.10 18.21 19.86
CA ASN A 57 7.37 18.92 20.07
C ASN A 57 7.19 20.30 20.73
#